data_AF-A0A6P0XXP4-F1
#
_entry.id   AF-A0A6P0XXP4-F1
#
_cell.length_a   1.000
_cell.length_b   1.000
_cell.length_c   1.000
_cell.angle_alpha   90.00
_cell.angle_beta   90.00
_cell.angle_gamma   90.00
#
_symmetry.space_group_name_H-M   'P 1'
#
loop_
_entity.id
_entity.type
_entity.pdbx_description
1 polymer ?
#
loop_
_entity_poly.entity_id
_entity_poly.type
_entity_poly.pdbx_seq_one_letter_code
_entity_poly.pdbx_strand_id
1 'polypeptide(L)' 'MITQSQHSKESLLPRPMDIATTCVYGLSFLSAGLFMFLPLVNLLSPSPWQRYMGAIHGFAALLATVVISYAGHLA' A
#
# COMPACT_ATOMS: atom_id res chain seq x y z
N MET A 1 0.85 24.87 -47.16
CA MET A 1 0.78 23.50 -46.59
C MET A 1 0.59 23.66 -45.10
N ILE A 2 -0.67 23.54 -44.65
CA ILE A 2 -1.13 23.84 -43.29
C ILE A 2 -1.37 22.50 -42.59
N THR A 3 -0.45 22.06 -41.72
CA THR A 3 -0.76 21.08 -40.66
C THR A 3 0.27 21.18 -39.52
N GLN A 4 0.18 22.21 -38.68
CA GLN A 4 0.98 22.36 -37.45
C GLN A 4 0.06 22.86 -36.32
N SER A 5 -1.04 22.15 -36.02
CA SER A 5 -1.92 22.55 -34.91
C SER A 5 -2.57 21.40 -34.14
N GLN A 6 -1.85 20.29 -33.91
CA GLN A 6 -2.37 19.20 -33.04
C GLN A 6 -1.40 18.75 -31.93
N HIS A 7 -0.19 19.31 -31.83
CA HIS A 7 0.82 18.83 -30.85
C HIS A 7 0.82 19.58 -29.50
N SER A 8 -0.29 20.20 -29.08
CA SER A 8 -0.26 21.00 -27.83
C SER A 8 -1.50 20.94 -26.95
N LYS A 9 -2.38 19.94 -27.12
CA LYS A 9 -3.61 19.83 -26.29
C LYS A 9 -3.92 18.43 -25.74
N GLU A 10 -2.96 17.52 -25.69
CA GLU A 10 -3.19 16.17 -25.11
C GLU A 10 -2.72 15.98 -23.67
N SER A 11 -2.18 17.01 -23.00
CA SER A 11 -1.65 16.87 -21.62
C SER A 11 -2.61 17.32 -20.51
N LEU A 12 -3.89 17.60 -20.83
CA LEU A 12 -4.86 18.11 -19.84
C LEU A 12 -5.82 17.06 -19.27
N LEU A 13 -5.80 15.83 -19.78
CA LEU A 13 -6.63 14.75 -19.25
C LEU A 13 -5.78 13.77 -18.43
N PRO A 14 -6.19 13.43 -17.19
CA PRO A 14 -5.48 12.44 -16.39
C PRO A 14 -5.47 11.12 -17.17
N ARG A 15 -4.27 10.55 -17.35
CA ARG A 15 -4.10 9.26 -18.02
C ARG A 15 -4.94 8.22 -17.25
N PRO A 16 -5.77 7.42 -17.94
CA PRO A 16 -6.60 6.41 -17.26
C PRO A 16 -5.68 5.43 -16.53
N MET A 17 -6.01 5.16 -15.27
CA MET A 17 -5.27 4.21 -14.45
C MET A 17 -5.55 2.80 -14.93
N ASP A 18 -4.49 2.04 -15.19
CA ASP A 18 -4.63 0.65 -15.64
C ASP A 18 -5.21 -0.22 -14.51
N ILE A 19 -5.88 -1.32 -14.89
CA ILE A 19 -6.47 -2.28 -13.95
C ILE A 19 -5.38 -2.88 -13.05
N ALA A 20 -4.20 -3.12 -13.61
CA ALA A 20 -3.05 -3.63 -12.88
C ALA A 20 -2.62 -2.67 -11.77
N THR A 21 -2.49 -1.37 -12.08
CA THR A 21 -2.13 -0.33 -11.11
C THR A 21 -3.17 -0.21 -10.00
N THR A 22 -4.45 -0.28 -10.35
CA THR A 22 -5.56 -0.24 -9.39
C THR A 22 -5.51 -1.44 -8.43
N CYS A 23 -5.27 -2.64 -8.96
CA CYS A 23 -5.12 -3.85 -8.16
C CYS A 23 -3.92 -3.78 -7.21
N VAL A 24 -2.77 -3.28 -7.68
CA VAL A 24 -1.58 -3.12 -6.84
C VAL A 24 -1.86 -2.15 -5.69
N TYR A 25 -2.42 -0.97 -5.96
CA TYR A 25 -2.77 -0.03 -4.89
C TYR A 25 -3.84 -0.58 -3.93
N GLY A 26 -4.85 -1.27 -4.46
CA GLY A 26 -5.88 -1.93 -3.65
C GLY A 26 -5.31 -3.00 -2.72
N LEU A 27 -4.44 -3.88 -3.24
CA LEU A 27 -3.74 -4.91 -2.46
C LEU A 27 -2.80 -4.31 -1.43
N SER A 28 -2.07 -3.24 -1.78
CA SER A 28 -1.20 -2.52 -0.83
C SER A 28 -2.00 -1.89 0.31
N PHE A 29 -3.14 -1.26 0.00
CA PHE A 29 -4.01 -0.68 1.02
C PHE A 29 -4.63 -1.76 1.92
N LEU A 30 -5.11 -2.86 1.33
CA LEU A 30 -5.66 -3.98 2.07
C LEU A 30 -4.61 -4.62 2.98
N SER A 31 -3.39 -4.84 2.48
CA SER A 31 -2.28 -5.39 3.24
C SER A 31 -1.90 -4.50 4.43
N ALA A 32 -1.75 -3.19 4.20
CA ALA A 32 -1.49 -2.22 5.27
C ALA A 32 -2.60 -2.21 6.31
N GLY A 33 -3.87 -2.27 5.87
CA GLY A 33 -5.04 -2.37 6.74
C GLY A 33 -4.99 -3.63 7.62
N LEU A 34 -4.83 -4.82 7.03
CA LEU A 34 -4.74 -6.06 7.79
C LEU A 34 -3.64 -5.98 8.86
N PHE A 35 -2.46 -5.51 8.49
CA PHE A 35 -1.35 -5.37 9.41
C PHE A 35 -1.59 -4.32 10.51
N MET A 36 -2.34 -3.26 10.24
CA MET A 36 -2.76 -2.26 11.23
C MET A 36 -3.84 -2.78 12.18
N PHE A 37 -4.69 -3.71 11.73
CA PHE A 37 -5.72 -4.36 12.56
C PHE A 37 -5.23 -5.61 13.32
N LEU A 38 -4.10 -6.22 12.91
CA LEU A 38 -3.49 -7.37 13.59
C LEU A 38 -3.25 -7.14 15.10
N PRO A 39 -2.73 -5.98 15.55
CA PRO A 39 -2.61 -5.67 16.98
C PRO A 39 -3.97 -5.54 17.69
N LEU A 40 -5.00 -5.02 17.01
CA LEU A 40 -6.34 -4.88 17.59
C LEU A 40 -6.99 -6.23 17.87
N VAL A 41 -6.95 -7.17 16.91
CA VAL A 41 -7.45 -8.52 17.17
C VAL A 41 -6.61 -9.25 18.22
N ASN A 42 -5.30 -8.98 18.28
CA ASN A 42 -4.44 -9.52 19.34
C ASN A 42 -4.79 -9.01 20.74
N LEU A 43 -5.46 -7.86 20.86
CA LEU A 43 -5.92 -7.31 22.14
C LEU A 43 -7.04 -8.15 22.77
N LEU A 44 -7.76 -8.95 21.98
CA LEU A 44 -8.81 -9.87 22.45
C LEU A 44 -8.23 -11.11 23.15
N SER A 45 -6.91 -11.33 23.09
CA SER A 45 -6.26 -12.48 23.74
C SER A 45 -6.49 -12.44 25.25
N PRO A 46 -6.79 -13.56 25.94
CA PRO A 46 -7.06 -13.54 27.38
C PRO A 46 -5.82 -13.25 28.23
N SER A 47 -4.60 -13.56 27.75
CA SER A 47 -3.36 -13.37 28.51
C SER A 47 -2.63 -12.05 28.16
N PRO A 48 -2.18 -11.26 29.16
CA PRO A 48 -1.49 -9.98 28.93
C PRO A 48 -0.19 -10.12 28.12
N TRP A 49 0.55 -11.20 28.36
CA TRP A 49 1.82 -11.47 27.68
C TRP A 49 1.63 -11.72 26.18
N GLN A 50 0.62 -12.50 25.83
CA GLN A 50 0.31 -12.84 24.45
C GLN A 50 -0.23 -11.61 23.69
N ARG A 51 -0.94 -10.70 24.37
CA ARG A 51 -1.29 -9.38 23.80
C ARG A 51 -0.05 -8.57 23.44
N TYR A 52 0.92 -8.45 24.37
CA TYR A 52 2.13 -7.68 24.16
C TYR A 52 2.99 -8.26 23.03
N MET A 53 3.24 -9.57 23.05
CA MET A 53 4.00 -10.25 21.99
C MET A 53 3.32 -10.15 20.64
N GLY A 54 2.00 -10.30 20.61
CA GLY A 54 1.20 -10.17 19.40
C GLY A 54 1.19 -8.76 18.81
N ALA A 55 1.11 -7.73 19.67
CA ALA A 55 1.20 -6.34 19.24
C ALA A 55 2.60 -5.99 18.70
N ILE A 56 3.66 -6.41 19.39
CA ILE A 56 5.05 -6.18 18.96
C ILE A 56 5.32 -6.87 17.62
N HIS A 57 4.89 -8.13 17.46
CA HIS A 57 5.07 -8.87 16.21
C HIS A 57 4.29 -8.23 15.04
N GLY A 58 3.04 -7.80 15.28
CA GLY A 58 2.25 -7.08 14.28
C GLY A 58 2.91 -5.76 13.84
N PHE A 59 3.43 -4.97 14.80
CA PHE A 59 4.17 -3.74 14.51
C PHE A 59 5.49 -4.00 13.76
N ALA A 60 6.24 -5.04 14.12
CA ALA A 60 7.48 -5.39 13.43
C ALA A 60 7.21 -5.77 11.97
N ALA A 61 6.14 -6.52 11.71
CA ALA A 61 5.80 -6.94 10.36
C ALA A 61 5.13 -5.82 9.52
N LEU A 62 4.45 -4.86 10.15
CA LEU A 62 4.10 -3.57 9.52
C LEU A 62 5.35 -2.86 8.98
N LEU A 63 6.35 -2.66 9.84
CA LEU A 63 7.59 -2.00 9.46
C LEU A 63 8.35 -2.77 8.38
N ALA A 64 8.40 -4.10 8.47
CA ALA A 64 9.01 -4.93 7.44
C ALA A 64 8.32 -4.75 6.07
N THR A 65 6.99 -4.67 6.05
CA THR A 65 6.23 -4.44 4.81
C THR A 65 6.55 -3.09 4.18
N VAL A 66 6.71 -2.03 4.98
CA VAL A 66 7.14 -0.71 4.52
C VAL A 66 8.57 -0.76 3.96
N VAL A 67 9.49 -1.40 4.66
CA VAL A 67 10.89 -1.53 4.20
C VAL A 67 10.96 -2.31 2.88
N ILE A 68 10.25 -3.43 2.76
CA ILE A 68 10.25 -4.27 1.55
C ILE A 68 9.64 -3.52 0.37
N SER A 69 8.52 -2.81 0.57
CA SER A 69 7.90 -2.02 -0.50
C SER A 69 8.79 -0.86 -0.96
N TYR A 70 9.46 -0.17 -0.04
CA TYR A 70 10.42 0.88 -0.37
C TYR A 70 11.67 0.34 -1.08
N ALA A 71 12.23 -0.77 -0.60
CA ALA A 71 13.36 -1.44 -1.25
C ALA A 71 13.00 -1.91 -2.66
N GLY A 72 11.81 -2.50 -2.85
CA GLY A 72 11.31 -2.89 -4.16
C GLY A 72 11.03 -1.71 -5.09
N HIS A 73 10.70 -0.53 -4.57
CA HIS A 73 10.58 0.69 -5.37
C HIS A 73 11.93 1.26 -5.82
N LEU A 74 13.03 0.94 -5.12
CA LEU A 74 14.38 1.39 -5.45
C LEU A 74 15.17 0.43 -6.37
N ALA A 75 14.68 -0.80 -6.56
CA ALA A 75 15.30 -1.85 -7.38
C ALA A 75 14.86 -1.78 -8.84
#